data_AF-A0A645BTI4-F1
#
_entry.id   AF-A0A645BTI4-F1
#
_cell.length_a   1.000
_cell.length_b   1.000
_cell.length_c   1.000
_cell.angle_alpha   90.00
_cell.angle_beta   90.00
_cell.angle_gamma   90.00
#
_symmetry.space_group_name_H-M   'P 1'
#
loop_
_entity.id
_entity.type
_entity.pdbx_description
1 polymer ?
#
loop_
_entity_poly.entity_id
_entity_poly.type
_entity_poly.pdbx_seq_one_letter_code
_entity_poly.pdbx_strand_id
1 'polypeptide(L)'
;MYQTKGINIPECKWKEKGERVDDLIKTLNLEDETIVYTASVSSFMPNKYVQFITSRGGIKRSSLDKFQTSYTKLQATKLKDFEEVIDISLLEEDEFKEFINFETKKGLVFNLPIPSIEDSARNILPIMMFNLSNKDEVTKVEYSDSIDFIDFSIGITSKGTIKGFNSIKKNDNLKVKIDSLSNILIFTNLGKVFKIPAFLLSGVNKGEIPLEKIIDDLEKNEKIIKVISIKNFEDNRFIYFFTKKGMVKKTSLVEFDGNYSSQLSYKFKYDNDELISAEMYNNNVAEIVIITKKGMGIKFSSENINTMGKVASGVTGISLKENDEVIYGKIIAIQYGEDLNELAITSNDKIILVSKNKEKKEVDIEDIKLQNRAGKGSNIITIALDDEIKEIIL
;
A
#
# COMPACT_ATOMS: atom_id res chain seq x y z
N MET A 1 -22.97 -21.55 13.91
CA MET A 1 -22.78 -23.02 13.77
C MET A 1 -23.96 -23.73 14.39
N TYR A 2 -24.45 -24.76 13.72
CA TYR A 2 -25.48 -25.64 14.22
C TYR A 2 -24.96 -27.06 14.29
N GLN A 3 -25.46 -27.85 15.23
CA GLN A 3 -25.13 -29.26 15.35
C GLN A 3 -26.38 -30.11 15.57
N THR A 4 -26.42 -31.27 14.92
CA THR A 4 -27.42 -32.31 15.15
C THR A 4 -26.73 -33.68 15.18
N LYS A 5 -27.26 -34.61 15.96
CA LYS A 5 -26.73 -35.98 15.99
C LYS A 5 -27.20 -36.70 14.73
N GLY A 6 -26.33 -37.51 14.12
CA GLY A 6 -26.67 -38.28 12.92
C GLY A 6 -27.90 -39.17 13.09
N ILE A 7 -28.13 -39.71 14.31
CA ILE A 7 -29.33 -40.50 14.64
C ILE A 7 -30.66 -39.73 14.50
N ASN A 8 -30.61 -38.39 14.52
CA ASN A 8 -31.79 -37.54 14.34
C ASN A 8 -32.03 -37.18 12.86
N ILE A 9 -31.11 -37.53 11.96
CA ILE A 9 -31.25 -37.26 10.53
C ILE A 9 -31.96 -38.49 9.92
N PRO A 10 -33.10 -38.30 9.25
CA PRO A 10 -33.83 -39.40 8.63
C PRO A 10 -33.00 -40.03 7.50
N GLU A 11 -33.02 -41.35 7.43
CA GLU A 11 -32.40 -42.09 6.34
C GLU A 11 -33.30 -42.05 5.10
N CYS A 12 -32.93 -41.26 4.09
CA CYS A 12 -33.66 -41.16 2.83
C CYS A 12 -32.92 -41.91 1.71
N LYS A 13 -33.67 -42.57 0.82
CA LYS A 13 -33.10 -43.17 -0.40
C LYS A 13 -32.81 -42.07 -1.43
N TRP A 14 -31.83 -42.28 -2.32
CA TRP A 14 -31.36 -41.31 -3.34
C TRP A 14 -32.46 -40.70 -4.26
N LYS A 15 -33.68 -41.24 -4.26
CA LYS A 15 -34.82 -40.79 -5.07
C LYS A 15 -35.98 -40.20 -4.26
N GLU A 16 -35.88 -40.18 -2.94
CA GLU A 16 -36.89 -39.60 -2.06
C GLU A 16 -36.62 -38.09 -1.91
N LYS A 17 -37.69 -37.27 -1.90
CA LYS A 17 -37.55 -35.86 -1.52
C LYS A 17 -37.18 -35.83 -0.05
N GLY A 18 -35.94 -35.48 0.26
CA GLY A 18 -35.46 -35.36 1.64
C GLY A 18 -36.21 -34.30 2.44
N GLU A 19 -35.98 -34.28 3.75
CA GLU A 19 -36.53 -33.26 4.64
C GLU A 19 -35.69 -31.98 4.62
N ARG A 20 -36.32 -30.82 4.88
CA ARG A 20 -35.55 -29.58 5.01
C ARG A 20 -34.77 -29.59 6.33
N VAL A 21 -33.56 -29.05 6.32
CA VAL A 21 -32.68 -29.06 7.50
C VAL A 21 -33.16 -28.11 8.61
N ASP A 22 -33.89 -27.05 8.27
CA ASP A 22 -34.53 -26.14 9.23
C ASP A 22 -35.74 -26.77 9.94
N ASP A 23 -36.36 -27.80 9.36
CA ASP A 23 -37.37 -28.61 10.07
C ASP A 23 -36.72 -29.50 11.16
N LEU A 24 -35.52 -30.01 10.87
CA LEU A 24 -34.74 -30.83 11.81
C LEU A 24 -34.08 -29.99 12.92
N ILE A 25 -33.55 -28.82 12.54
CA ILE A 25 -32.88 -27.89 13.45
C ILE A 25 -33.77 -26.66 13.59
N LYS A 26 -34.75 -26.71 14.49
CA LYS A 26 -35.75 -25.64 14.69
C LYS A 26 -35.20 -24.24 14.95
N THR A 27 -33.94 -24.13 15.38
CA THR A 27 -33.26 -22.85 15.64
C THR A 27 -32.55 -22.27 14.42
N LEU A 28 -32.44 -23.04 13.33
CA LEU A 28 -31.88 -22.63 12.05
C LEU A 28 -33.01 -21.99 11.22
N ASN A 29 -32.80 -20.75 10.78
CA ASN A 29 -33.71 -20.07 9.87
C ASN A 29 -33.02 -19.83 8.52
N LEU A 30 -33.40 -20.59 7.49
CA LEU A 30 -32.83 -20.46 6.14
C LEU A 30 -33.36 -19.25 5.36
N GLU A 31 -34.34 -18.52 5.89
CA GLU A 31 -34.76 -17.24 5.30
C GLU A 31 -33.76 -16.12 5.63
N ASP A 32 -33.11 -16.20 6.79
CA ASP A 32 -32.16 -15.19 7.29
C ASP A 32 -30.69 -15.62 7.17
N GLU A 33 -30.42 -16.93 7.14
CA GLU A 33 -29.07 -17.49 7.22
C GLU A 33 -28.76 -18.41 6.03
N THR A 34 -27.53 -18.36 5.53
CA THR A 34 -27.05 -19.26 4.47
C THR A 34 -26.08 -20.28 5.05
N ILE A 35 -26.25 -21.56 4.66
CA ILE A 35 -25.30 -22.63 5.03
C ILE A 35 -24.06 -22.51 4.14
N VAL A 36 -22.94 -22.12 4.76
CA VAL A 36 -21.65 -21.99 4.06
C VAL A 36 -20.83 -23.28 4.07
N TYR A 37 -21.06 -24.19 5.03
CA TYR A 37 -20.31 -25.43 5.16
C TYR A 37 -21.10 -26.48 5.97
N THR A 38 -20.94 -27.75 5.61
CA THR A 38 -21.49 -28.90 6.34
C THR A 38 -20.45 -30.00 6.44
N ALA A 39 -20.30 -30.60 7.61
CA ALA A 39 -19.44 -31.75 7.81
C ALA A 39 -20.01 -32.75 8.80
N SER A 40 -19.67 -34.02 8.61
CA SER A 40 -19.92 -35.08 9.57
C SER A 40 -18.70 -35.26 10.46
N VAL A 41 -18.91 -35.18 11.77
CA VAL A 41 -17.86 -35.32 12.79
C VAL A 41 -18.19 -36.53 13.66
N SER A 42 -17.29 -37.50 13.69
CA SER A 42 -17.43 -38.70 14.54
C SER A 42 -17.05 -38.44 16.00
N SER A 43 -16.07 -37.57 16.25
CA SER A 43 -15.59 -37.21 17.58
C SER A 43 -15.07 -35.77 17.64
N PHE A 44 -15.31 -35.09 18.77
CA PHE A 44 -14.80 -33.74 19.04
C PHE A 44 -13.43 -33.82 19.73
N MET A 45 -12.43 -34.32 19.02
CA MET A 45 -11.07 -34.47 19.56
C MET A 45 -10.28 -33.15 19.50
N PRO A 46 -9.38 -32.90 20.45
CA PRO A 46 -8.59 -31.66 20.50
C PRO A 46 -7.54 -31.54 19.38
N ASN A 47 -7.14 -32.66 18.76
CA ASN A 47 -6.21 -32.70 17.63
C ASN A 47 -6.87 -32.48 16.26
N LYS A 48 -8.16 -32.19 16.24
CA LYS A 48 -8.89 -31.76 15.03
C LYS A 48 -9.27 -30.30 15.19
N TYR A 49 -9.20 -29.55 14.11
CA TYR A 49 -9.40 -28.11 14.12
C TYR A 49 -10.43 -27.70 13.09
N VAL A 50 -11.20 -26.66 13.43
CA VAL A 50 -12.00 -25.89 12.49
C VAL A 50 -11.25 -24.61 12.17
N GLN A 51 -10.95 -24.40 10.90
CA GLN A 51 -10.39 -23.17 10.38
C GLN A 51 -11.49 -22.34 9.70
N PHE A 52 -11.52 -21.05 9.99
CA PHE A 52 -12.44 -20.08 9.41
C PHE A 52 -11.65 -19.03 8.64
N ILE A 53 -12.12 -18.69 7.44
CA ILE A 53 -11.64 -17.57 6.66
C ILE A 53 -12.80 -16.61 6.39
N THR A 54 -12.57 -15.33 6.61
CA THR A 54 -13.59 -14.30 6.47
C THR A 54 -13.47 -13.50 5.18
N SER A 55 -14.56 -12.83 4.80
CA SER A 55 -14.66 -11.96 3.62
C SER A 55 -13.69 -10.76 3.66
N ARG A 56 -13.16 -10.42 4.84
CA ARG A 56 -12.18 -9.34 5.03
C ARG A 56 -10.73 -9.84 5.11
N GLY A 57 -10.48 -11.14 4.91
CA GLY A 57 -9.13 -11.72 4.98
C GLY A 57 -8.68 -12.07 6.40
N GLY A 58 -9.63 -12.25 7.32
CA GLY A 58 -9.36 -12.78 8.64
C GLY A 58 -9.24 -14.30 8.61
N ILE A 59 -8.31 -14.86 9.37
CA ILE A 59 -8.14 -16.30 9.56
C ILE A 59 -8.19 -16.67 11.05
N LYS A 60 -8.81 -17.79 11.36
CA LYS A 60 -8.92 -18.28 12.72
C LYS A 60 -8.92 -19.80 12.77
N ARG A 61 -8.27 -20.36 13.79
CA ARG A 61 -8.30 -21.78 14.11
C ARG A 61 -8.83 -22.02 15.52
N SER A 62 -9.71 -23.01 15.67
CA SER A 62 -10.20 -23.49 16.96
C SER A 62 -10.27 -25.01 16.95
N SER A 63 -9.75 -25.65 17.99
CA SER A 63 -9.86 -27.09 18.20
C SER A 63 -11.33 -27.53 18.32
N LEU A 64 -11.62 -28.74 17.86
CA LEU A 64 -12.99 -29.22 17.68
C LEU A 64 -13.66 -29.48 19.04
N ASP A 65 -12.93 -29.97 20.04
CA ASP A 65 -13.41 -30.16 21.42
C ASP A 65 -14.08 -28.91 22.02
N LYS A 66 -13.63 -27.70 21.63
CA LYS A 66 -14.25 -26.44 22.08
C LYS A 66 -15.70 -26.29 21.64
N PHE A 67 -16.13 -26.98 20.59
CA PHE A 67 -17.49 -26.96 20.07
C PHE A 67 -18.37 -28.05 20.69
N GLN A 68 -17.81 -28.95 21.50
CA GLN A 68 -18.57 -29.98 22.22
C GLN A 68 -19.45 -29.35 23.29
N THR A 69 -20.73 -29.16 22.98
CA THR A 69 -21.72 -28.61 23.91
C THR A 69 -23.06 -29.32 23.76
N SER A 70 -23.98 -29.09 24.71
CA SER A 70 -25.38 -29.51 24.60
C SER A 70 -26.24 -28.57 23.75
N TYR A 71 -25.74 -27.38 23.40
CA TYR A 71 -26.50 -26.37 22.68
C TYR A 71 -26.56 -26.65 21.18
N THR A 72 -27.73 -26.47 20.57
CA THR A 72 -27.92 -26.67 19.13
C THR A 72 -27.35 -25.54 18.28
N LYS A 73 -27.43 -24.28 18.77
CA LYS A 73 -26.90 -23.07 18.09
C LYS A 73 -25.69 -22.55 18.86
N LEU A 74 -24.56 -22.35 18.17
CA LEU A 74 -23.30 -21.92 18.74
C LEU A 74 -22.67 -20.77 17.93
N GLN A 75 -22.09 -19.80 18.62
CA GLN A 75 -21.18 -18.83 18.02
C GLN A 75 -19.83 -19.51 17.78
N ALA A 76 -19.42 -19.60 16.52
CA ALA A 76 -18.21 -20.30 16.12
C ALA A 76 -17.00 -19.38 15.95
N THR A 77 -17.26 -18.14 15.55
CA THR A 77 -16.28 -17.06 15.51
C THR A 77 -16.98 -15.73 15.83
N LYS A 78 -16.22 -14.77 16.34
CA LYS A 78 -16.67 -13.39 16.42
C LYS A 78 -16.31 -12.71 15.10
N LEU A 79 -17.23 -11.92 14.56
CA LEU A 79 -17.02 -11.17 13.31
C LEU A 79 -17.11 -9.67 13.62
N LYS A 80 -16.45 -8.86 12.81
CA LYS A 80 -16.69 -7.41 12.78
C LYS A 80 -17.96 -7.10 11.98
N ASP A 81 -18.41 -5.86 12.04
CA ASP A 81 -19.55 -5.41 11.24
C ASP A 81 -19.25 -5.59 9.74
N PHE A 82 -20.24 -6.09 8.99
CA PHE A 82 -20.12 -6.35 7.54
C PHE A 82 -19.00 -7.33 7.14
N GLU A 83 -18.65 -8.25 8.05
CA GLU A 83 -17.74 -9.35 7.80
C GLU A 83 -18.52 -10.67 7.84
N GLU A 84 -18.24 -11.55 6.89
CA GLU A 84 -18.89 -12.85 6.75
C GLU A 84 -17.84 -13.97 6.69
N VAL A 85 -18.23 -15.20 7.01
CA VAL A 85 -17.36 -16.38 6.83
C VAL A 85 -17.55 -16.89 5.40
N ILE A 86 -16.44 -17.01 4.66
CA ILE A 86 -16.45 -17.42 3.24
C ILE A 86 -15.96 -18.85 3.08
N ASP A 87 -14.99 -19.29 3.88
CA ASP A 87 -14.48 -20.66 3.85
C ASP A 87 -14.39 -21.24 5.26
N ILE A 88 -14.72 -22.54 5.36
CA ILE A 88 -14.54 -23.33 6.57
C ILE A 88 -13.86 -24.64 6.17
N SER A 89 -12.77 -24.95 6.85
CA SER A 89 -12.01 -26.18 6.64
C SER A 89 -11.86 -26.95 7.94
N LEU A 90 -12.11 -28.26 7.90
CA LEU A 90 -11.75 -29.19 8.97
C LEU A 90 -10.35 -29.73 8.68
N LEU A 91 -9.46 -29.59 9.65
CA LEU A 91 -8.05 -29.96 9.53
C LEU A 91 -7.67 -30.92 10.66
N GLU A 92 -6.80 -31.87 10.37
CA GLU A 92 -6.11 -32.67 11.39
C GLU A 92 -4.78 -32.01 11.77
N GLU A 93 -4.21 -32.40 12.92
CA GLU A 93 -2.98 -31.80 13.46
C GLU A 93 -1.78 -31.87 12.50
N ASP A 94 -1.73 -32.89 11.63
CA ASP A 94 -0.63 -33.09 10.67
C ASP A 94 -0.91 -32.50 9.27
N GLU A 95 -2.12 -31.98 9.01
CA GLU A 95 -2.51 -31.38 7.73
C GLU A 95 -2.25 -29.87 7.72
N PHE A 96 -0.98 -29.48 7.64
CA PHE A 96 -0.62 -28.08 7.43
C PHE A 96 -0.60 -27.76 5.94
N LYS A 97 -1.65 -27.07 5.49
CA LYS A 97 -1.62 -26.39 4.20
C LYS A 97 -0.76 -25.13 4.34
N GLU A 98 0.16 -24.92 3.42
CA GLU A 98 1.13 -23.82 3.56
C GLU A 98 0.60 -22.49 2.98
N PHE A 99 -0.23 -22.54 1.93
CA PHE A 99 -0.65 -21.35 1.19
C PHE A 99 -2.15 -21.31 0.87
N ILE A 100 -2.65 -20.10 0.65
CA ILE A 100 -4.03 -19.81 0.24
C ILE A 100 -4.02 -18.81 -0.92
N ASN A 101 -4.71 -19.17 -2.00
CA ASN A 101 -5.12 -18.29 -3.08
C ASN A 101 -6.45 -17.61 -2.75
N PHE A 102 -6.48 -16.29 -2.92
CA PHE A 102 -7.66 -15.47 -2.75
C PHE A 102 -8.08 -14.85 -4.08
N GLU A 103 -9.38 -14.86 -4.35
CA GLU A 103 -9.99 -14.00 -5.36
C GLU A 103 -10.98 -13.04 -4.69
N THR A 104 -10.94 -11.76 -5.08
CA THR A 104 -11.82 -10.72 -4.53
C THR A 104 -12.89 -10.28 -5.53
N LYS A 105 -13.95 -9.67 -5.02
CA LYS A 105 -15.06 -9.10 -5.81
C LYS A 105 -14.59 -8.06 -6.83
N LYS A 106 -13.54 -7.30 -6.53
CA LYS A 106 -12.94 -6.33 -7.47
C LYS A 106 -12.00 -6.97 -8.50
N GLY A 107 -11.79 -8.28 -8.42
CA GLY A 107 -10.96 -9.07 -9.33
C GLY A 107 -9.49 -9.08 -8.97
N LEU A 108 -9.13 -8.86 -7.69
CA LEU A 108 -7.77 -9.11 -7.23
C LEU A 108 -7.58 -10.61 -7.05
N VAL A 109 -6.42 -11.10 -7.48
CA VAL A 109 -6.03 -12.50 -7.33
C VAL A 109 -4.62 -12.52 -6.77
N PHE A 110 -4.43 -13.18 -5.62
CA PHE A 110 -3.14 -13.23 -4.94
C PHE A 110 -3.03 -14.47 -4.05
N ASN A 111 -1.80 -14.90 -3.82
CA ASN A 111 -1.45 -16.03 -2.96
C ASN A 111 -0.74 -15.54 -1.70
N LEU A 112 -1.00 -16.17 -0.55
CA LEU A 112 -0.37 -15.85 0.74
C LEU A 112 -0.03 -17.10 1.53
N PRO A 113 1.09 -17.09 2.28
CA PRO A 113 1.35 -18.10 3.29
C PRO A 113 0.37 -17.99 4.44
N ILE A 114 -0.04 -19.13 4.99
CA ILE A 114 -0.84 -19.17 6.22
C ILE A 114 0.06 -18.74 7.39
N PRO A 115 -0.33 -17.72 8.18
CA PRO A 115 0.45 -17.32 9.34
C PRO A 115 0.45 -18.43 10.40
N SER A 116 1.44 -18.43 11.29
CA SER A 116 1.41 -19.31 12.46
C SER A 116 0.23 -18.94 13.36
N ILE A 117 -0.82 -19.76 13.37
CA ILE A 117 -2.06 -19.50 14.11
C ILE A 117 -2.17 -20.48 15.27
N GLU A 118 -2.28 -19.92 16.47
CA GLU A 118 -2.55 -20.69 17.68
C GLU A 118 -4.02 -21.10 17.79
N ASP A 119 -4.25 -22.16 18.55
CA ASP A 119 -5.59 -22.61 18.86
C ASP A 119 -6.33 -21.59 19.75
N SER A 120 -7.37 -20.97 19.19
CA SER A 120 -8.10 -19.87 19.83
C SER A 120 -9.50 -20.28 20.29
N ALA A 121 -10.09 -19.54 21.24
CA ALA A 121 -11.45 -19.78 21.69
C ALA A 121 -12.51 -19.37 20.64
N ARG A 122 -13.69 -20.00 20.69
CA ARG A 122 -14.77 -19.83 19.70
C ARG A 122 -15.29 -18.40 19.53
N ASN A 123 -15.24 -17.57 20.56
CA ASN A 123 -15.79 -16.21 20.54
C ASN A 123 -14.73 -15.11 20.34
N ILE A 124 -13.55 -15.47 19.85
CA ILE A 124 -12.46 -14.54 19.53
C ILE A 124 -12.51 -14.13 18.06
N LEU A 125 -12.07 -12.89 17.78
CA LEU A 125 -11.92 -12.34 16.42
C LEU A 125 -10.80 -13.04 15.66
N PRO A 126 -10.95 -13.25 14.34
CA PRO A 126 -9.86 -13.72 13.48
C PRO A 126 -8.64 -12.79 13.48
N ILE A 127 -7.48 -13.37 13.19
CA ILE A 127 -6.24 -12.65 12.90
C ILE A 127 -6.32 -12.17 11.45
N MET A 128 -6.07 -10.88 11.20
CA MET A 128 -6.09 -10.34 9.84
C MET A 128 -4.82 -10.74 9.10
N MET A 129 -4.95 -11.39 7.94
CA MET A 129 -3.81 -11.67 7.04
C MET A 129 -3.48 -10.47 6.17
N PHE A 130 -4.50 -9.71 5.77
CA PHE A 130 -4.38 -8.51 4.92
C PHE A 130 -5.58 -7.59 5.15
N ASN A 131 -5.50 -6.37 4.63
CA ASN A 131 -6.61 -5.44 4.60
C ASN A 131 -7.02 -5.18 3.16
N LEU A 132 -8.32 -5.20 2.89
CA LEU A 132 -8.92 -4.81 1.61
C LEU A 132 -9.57 -3.43 1.73
N SER A 133 -9.87 -2.81 0.60
CA SER A 133 -10.75 -1.64 0.57
C SER A 133 -12.14 -1.99 1.13
N ASN A 134 -12.83 -1.02 1.71
CA ASN A 134 -14.16 -1.23 2.30
C ASN A 134 -15.18 -1.74 1.28
N LYS A 135 -14.94 -1.47 -0.02
CA LYS A 135 -15.77 -1.85 -1.16
C LYS A 135 -15.36 -3.17 -1.83
N ASP A 136 -14.37 -3.86 -1.28
CA ASP A 136 -13.92 -5.16 -1.77
C ASP A 136 -14.03 -6.23 -0.68
N GLU A 137 -14.20 -7.47 -1.12
CA GLU A 137 -14.37 -8.62 -0.24
C GLU A 137 -13.84 -9.88 -0.94
N VAL A 138 -13.32 -10.81 -0.15
CA VAL A 138 -12.93 -12.13 -0.63
C VAL A 138 -14.18 -12.88 -1.07
N THR A 139 -14.18 -13.38 -2.30
CA THR A 139 -15.28 -14.17 -2.87
C THR A 139 -14.90 -15.64 -3.02
N LYS A 140 -13.61 -15.96 -3.07
CA LYS A 140 -13.12 -17.33 -3.27
C LYS A 140 -11.80 -17.55 -2.55
N VAL A 141 -11.65 -18.77 -2.03
CA VAL A 141 -10.50 -19.25 -1.27
C VAL A 141 -10.14 -20.63 -1.81
N GLU A 142 -8.89 -20.81 -2.22
CA GLU A 142 -8.36 -22.10 -2.66
C GLU A 142 -7.01 -22.37 -2.02
N TYR A 143 -6.82 -23.52 -1.41
CA TYR A 143 -5.54 -23.87 -0.81
C TYR A 143 -4.54 -24.35 -1.87
N SER A 144 -3.26 -24.05 -1.67
CA SER A 144 -2.18 -24.50 -2.56
C SER A 144 -0.95 -24.95 -1.78
N ASP A 145 -0.15 -25.80 -2.44
CA ASP A 145 1.11 -26.35 -1.89
C ASP A 145 2.34 -25.53 -2.31
N SER A 146 2.15 -24.50 -3.14
CA SER A 146 3.23 -23.63 -3.62
C SER A 146 2.79 -22.17 -3.65
N ILE A 147 3.79 -21.29 -3.52
CA ILE A 147 3.70 -19.86 -3.77
C ILE A 147 4.51 -19.50 -5.01
N ASP A 148 3.90 -18.73 -5.89
CA ASP A 148 4.61 -18.09 -6.99
C ASP A 148 5.20 -16.78 -6.46
N PHE A 149 6.47 -16.81 -6.04
CA PHE A 149 7.21 -15.57 -5.80
C PHE A 149 7.49 -14.91 -7.15
N ILE A 150 6.82 -13.78 -7.39
CA ILE A 150 6.98 -13.03 -8.63
C ILE A 150 7.68 -11.72 -8.28
N ASP A 151 8.87 -11.54 -8.87
CA ASP A 151 9.48 -10.23 -9.02
C ASP A 151 8.94 -9.60 -10.29
N PHE A 152 8.30 -8.44 -10.17
CA PHE A 152 7.75 -7.72 -11.31
C PHE A 152 7.86 -6.22 -11.13
N SER A 153 7.79 -5.50 -12.24
CA SER A 153 7.83 -4.05 -12.25
C SER A 153 6.43 -3.52 -12.47
N ILE A 154 5.97 -2.60 -11.63
CA ILE A 154 4.73 -1.87 -11.86
C ILE A 154 5.00 -0.40 -12.10
N GLY A 155 4.02 0.25 -12.71
CA GLY A 155 3.89 1.69 -12.70
C GLY A 155 2.49 2.10 -12.34
N ILE A 156 2.37 3.21 -11.62
CA ILE A 156 1.11 3.82 -11.28
C ILE A 156 1.06 5.20 -11.90
N THR A 157 0.17 5.38 -12.88
CA THR A 157 -0.03 6.69 -13.52
C THR A 157 -0.45 7.74 -12.48
N SER A 158 -0.24 9.02 -12.77
CA SER A 158 -0.64 10.11 -11.87
C SER A 158 -2.15 10.13 -11.53
N LYS A 159 -2.99 9.50 -12.37
CA LYS A 159 -4.45 9.35 -12.16
C LYS A 159 -4.85 8.05 -11.46
N GLY A 160 -3.89 7.22 -11.02
CA GLY A 160 -4.18 6.01 -10.26
C GLY A 160 -4.50 4.77 -11.09
N THR A 161 -4.04 4.64 -12.34
CA THR A 161 -4.04 3.34 -13.04
C THR A 161 -2.73 2.60 -12.80
N ILE A 162 -2.80 1.36 -12.30
CA ILE A 162 -1.66 0.47 -12.09
C ILE A 162 -1.48 -0.42 -13.32
N LYS A 163 -0.25 -0.55 -13.82
CA LYS A 163 0.11 -1.41 -14.95
C LYS A 163 1.43 -2.12 -14.70
N GLY A 164 1.58 -3.34 -15.22
CA GLY A 164 2.86 -4.05 -15.28
C GLY A 164 3.78 -3.48 -16.37
N PHE A 165 5.09 -3.55 -16.17
CA PHE A 165 6.11 -3.13 -17.13
C PHE A 165 7.25 -4.15 -17.20
N ASN A 166 7.87 -4.30 -18.37
CA ASN A 166 9.04 -5.17 -18.53
C ASN A 166 10.35 -4.48 -18.12
N SER A 167 10.40 -3.16 -18.20
CA SER A 167 11.57 -2.37 -17.83
C SER A 167 11.19 -1.02 -17.23
N ILE A 168 12.05 -0.53 -16.34
CA ILE A 168 11.90 0.75 -15.66
C ILE A 168 13.11 1.62 -16.04
N LYS A 169 12.87 2.90 -16.35
CA LYS A 169 13.95 3.87 -16.55
C LYS A 169 14.52 4.26 -15.19
N LYS A 170 15.83 4.53 -15.14
CA LYS A 170 16.46 5.13 -13.96
C LYS A 170 15.75 6.44 -13.59
N ASN A 171 15.54 6.71 -12.30
CA ASN A 171 14.88 7.91 -11.77
C ASN A 171 13.36 8.06 -12.07
N ASP A 172 12.62 6.98 -12.37
CA ASP A 172 11.17 7.05 -12.55
C ASP A 172 10.44 7.18 -11.20
N ASN A 173 9.66 8.27 -11.03
CA ASN A 173 8.92 8.51 -9.78
C ASN A 173 7.68 7.63 -9.62
N LEU A 174 7.16 7.08 -10.73
CA LEU A 174 5.87 6.42 -10.77
C LEU A 174 5.98 4.91 -11.04
N LYS A 175 7.19 4.39 -11.24
CA LYS A 175 7.46 2.98 -11.48
C LYS A 175 8.44 2.43 -10.49
N VAL A 176 8.22 1.19 -10.07
CA VAL A 176 9.08 0.53 -9.09
C VAL A 176 9.13 -0.98 -9.31
N LYS A 177 10.27 -1.58 -9.01
CA LYS A 177 10.42 -3.04 -8.91
C LYS A 177 9.86 -3.52 -7.58
N ILE A 178 9.09 -4.59 -7.64
CA ILE A 178 8.38 -5.15 -6.50
C ILE A 178 8.82 -6.59 -6.32
N ASP A 179 9.09 -6.91 -5.05
CA ASP A 179 9.07 -8.26 -4.51
C ASP A 179 7.71 -8.43 -3.81
N SER A 180 7.10 -9.60 -3.94
CA SER A 180 5.81 -9.96 -3.33
C SER A 180 5.79 -9.78 -1.80
N LEU A 181 6.94 -9.81 -1.13
CA LEU A 181 7.07 -9.55 0.31
C LEU A 181 7.18 -8.06 0.70
N SER A 182 7.32 -7.17 -0.29
CA SER A 182 7.46 -5.73 -0.02
C SER A 182 6.12 -5.05 0.28
N ASN A 183 6.20 -3.86 0.86
CA ASN A 183 5.12 -2.89 0.88
C ASN A 183 5.36 -1.80 -0.17
N ILE A 184 4.28 -1.27 -0.74
CA ILE A 184 4.31 -0.19 -1.71
C ILE A 184 3.75 1.05 -1.04
N LEU A 185 4.55 2.10 -0.98
CA LEU A 185 4.16 3.43 -0.50
C LEU A 185 3.84 4.31 -1.71
N ILE A 186 2.66 4.91 -1.72
CA ILE A 186 2.19 5.80 -2.78
C ILE A 186 1.94 7.18 -2.17
N PHE A 187 2.76 8.16 -2.55
CA PHE A 187 2.65 9.54 -2.08
C PHE A 187 1.87 10.38 -3.09
N THR A 188 1.06 11.30 -2.57
CA THR A 188 0.21 12.18 -3.38
C THR A 188 0.56 13.65 -3.23
N ASN A 189 0.14 14.48 -4.19
CA ASN A 189 0.31 15.93 -4.14
C ASN A 189 -0.43 16.57 -2.95
N LEU A 190 -1.49 15.94 -2.42
CA LEU A 190 -2.26 16.42 -1.26
C LEU A 190 -1.70 15.95 0.09
N GLY A 191 -0.48 15.40 0.13
CA GLY A 191 0.18 15.07 1.40
C GLY A 191 -0.38 13.83 2.09
N LYS A 192 -0.99 12.92 1.34
CA LYS A 192 -1.31 11.56 1.83
C LYS A 192 -0.23 10.56 1.42
N VAL A 193 -0.20 9.45 2.12
CA VAL A 193 0.53 8.25 1.74
C VAL A 193 -0.40 7.05 1.89
N PHE A 194 -0.48 6.25 0.84
CA PHE A 194 -1.17 4.97 0.86
C PHE A 194 -0.14 3.84 0.98
N LYS A 195 -0.48 2.81 1.75
CA LYS A 195 0.35 1.61 1.88
C LYS A 195 -0.41 0.40 1.36
N ILE A 196 0.21 -0.32 0.43
CA ILE A 196 -0.36 -1.50 -0.21
C ILE A 196 0.65 -2.64 -0.11
N PRO A 197 0.27 -3.80 0.45
CA PRO A 197 1.09 -5.00 0.36
C PRO A 197 1.29 -5.44 -1.09
N ALA A 198 2.53 -5.72 -1.48
CA ALA A 198 2.89 -6.02 -2.86
C ALA A 198 2.15 -7.23 -3.45
N PHE A 199 1.91 -8.27 -2.66
CA PHE A 199 1.21 -9.47 -3.10
C PHE A 199 -0.18 -9.18 -3.68
N LEU A 200 -0.89 -8.13 -3.23
CA LEU A 200 -2.19 -7.73 -3.79
C LEU A 200 -2.11 -7.33 -5.27
N LEU A 201 -0.91 -6.98 -5.73
CA LEU A 201 -0.64 -6.55 -7.10
C LEU A 201 -0.05 -7.65 -7.98
N SER A 202 0.16 -8.87 -7.47
CA SER A 202 0.75 -9.99 -8.21
C SER A 202 -0.01 -10.30 -9.53
N GLY A 203 -1.33 -10.14 -9.54
CA GLY A 203 -2.18 -10.30 -10.73
C GLY A 203 -2.08 -9.19 -11.78
N VAL A 204 -1.43 -8.05 -11.51
CA VAL A 204 -1.37 -6.87 -12.42
C VAL A 204 -0.58 -7.18 -13.69
N ASN A 205 0.33 -8.16 -13.68
CA ASN A 205 1.18 -8.49 -14.84
C ASN A 205 0.40 -8.84 -16.12
N LYS A 206 -0.89 -9.16 -15.99
CA LYS A 206 -1.78 -9.53 -17.10
C LYS A 206 -2.76 -8.42 -17.52
N GLY A 207 -2.64 -7.19 -17.01
CA GLY A 207 -3.56 -6.10 -17.38
C GLY A 207 -3.37 -4.78 -16.63
N GLU A 208 -4.45 -4.00 -16.55
CA GLU A 208 -4.48 -2.71 -15.86
C GLU A 208 -5.50 -2.75 -14.72
N ILE A 209 -5.10 -2.30 -13.53
CA ILE A 209 -5.96 -2.26 -12.35
C ILE A 209 -6.10 -0.81 -11.89
N PRO A 210 -7.32 -0.25 -11.81
CA PRO A 210 -7.54 1.04 -11.15
C PRO A 210 -7.18 0.95 -9.67
N LEU A 211 -6.38 1.90 -9.18
CA LEU A 211 -5.92 1.99 -7.79
C LEU A 211 -7.07 2.09 -6.80
N GLU A 212 -8.18 2.75 -7.19
CA GLU A 212 -9.44 2.83 -6.43
C GLU A 212 -10.09 1.46 -6.13
N LYS A 213 -9.64 0.37 -6.77
CA LYS A 213 -10.06 -0.99 -6.39
C LYS A 213 -9.37 -1.47 -5.11
N ILE A 214 -8.18 -0.94 -4.81
CA ILE A 214 -7.29 -1.42 -3.74
C ILE A 214 -7.27 -0.45 -2.56
N ILE A 215 -7.34 0.85 -2.81
CA ILE A 215 -7.36 1.89 -1.77
C ILE A 215 -8.72 2.58 -1.69
N ASP A 216 -9.06 3.00 -0.48
CA ASP A 216 -10.12 3.97 -0.23
C ASP A 216 -9.52 5.40 -0.19
N ASP A 217 -10.35 6.43 -0.28
CA ASP A 217 -10.01 7.84 0.00
C ASP A 217 -9.01 8.56 -0.93
N LEU A 218 -8.87 8.11 -2.18
CA LEU A 218 -8.22 8.90 -3.23
C LEU A 218 -9.17 9.99 -3.75
N GLU A 219 -8.82 11.26 -3.59
CA GLU A 219 -9.69 12.36 -4.04
C GLU A 219 -9.58 12.60 -5.55
N LYS A 220 -10.65 13.13 -6.16
CA LYS A 220 -10.73 13.34 -7.62
C LYS A 220 -9.61 14.20 -8.22
N ASN A 221 -9.06 15.14 -7.44
CA ASN A 221 -7.98 16.03 -7.86
C ASN A 221 -6.61 15.63 -7.27
N GLU A 222 -6.57 14.52 -6.54
CA GLU A 222 -5.37 13.99 -5.92
C GLU A 222 -4.57 13.20 -6.96
N LYS A 223 -3.29 13.55 -7.08
CA LYS A 223 -2.35 12.99 -8.05
C LYS A 223 -1.26 12.25 -7.32
N ILE A 224 -0.87 11.12 -7.88
CA ILE A 224 0.27 10.37 -7.41
C ILE A 224 1.54 11.06 -7.89
N ILE A 225 2.46 11.32 -6.96
CA ILE A 225 3.74 11.99 -7.22
C ILE A 225 4.92 11.06 -7.03
N LYS A 226 4.78 9.99 -6.23
CA LYS A 226 5.86 9.04 -5.95
C LYS A 226 5.32 7.67 -5.58
N VAL A 227 5.97 6.63 -6.07
CA VAL A 227 5.76 5.23 -5.68
C VAL A 227 7.09 4.64 -5.22
N ILE A 228 7.08 3.95 -4.08
CA ILE A 228 8.30 3.35 -3.48
C ILE A 228 7.98 1.94 -3.00
N SER A 229 8.88 0.99 -3.26
CA SER A 229 8.82 -0.39 -2.76
C SER A 229 9.76 -0.52 -1.58
N ILE A 230 9.25 -0.97 -0.44
CA ILE A 230 9.97 -1.04 0.84
C ILE A 230 9.71 -2.40 1.49
N LYS A 231 10.77 -3.16 1.75
CA LYS A 231 10.70 -4.37 2.59
C LYS A 231 10.73 -4.01 4.08
N ASN A 232 11.74 -3.23 4.46
CA ASN A 232 12.00 -2.87 5.86
C ASN A 232 11.97 -1.34 6.04
N PHE A 233 11.44 -0.87 7.17
CA PHE A 233 11.45 0.53 7.55
C PHE A 233 12.65 0.78 8.46
N GLU A 234 13.73 1.34 7.90
CA GLU A 234 14.98 1.58 8.62
C GLU A 234 15.12 3.06 9.01
N ASP A 235 15.70 3.33 10.19
CA ASP A 235 15.86 4.68 10.74
C ASP A 235 16.86 5.57 9.98
N ASN A 236 17.76 4.97 9.19
CA ASN A 236 18.76 5.68 8.39
C ASN A 236 18.25 6.06 6.98
N ARG A 237 16.99 5.76 6.66
CA ARG A 237 16.35 6.14 5.40
C ARG A 237 15.38 7.28 5.61
N PHE A 238 15.40 8.24 4.69
CA PHE A 238 14.60 9.46 4.80
C PHE A 238 13.82 9.73 3.53
N ILE A 239 12.64 10.32 3.71
CA ILE A 239 11.83 10.88 2.63
C ILE A 239 11.89 12.40 2.72
N TYR A 240 12.27 13.02 1.61
CA TYR A 240 12.32 14.46 1.45
C TYR A 240 11.13 14.92 0.61
N PHE A 241 10.38 15.86 1.16
CA PHE A 241 9.20 16.42 0.55
C PHE A 241 9.49 17.84 0.09
N PHE A 242 8.98 18.20 -1.09
CA PHE A 242 9.09 19.53 -1.67
C PHE A 242 7.71 20.05 -2.03
N THR A 243 7.40 21.29 -1.67
CA THR A 243 6.11 21.91 -2.00
C THR A 243 6.24 23.04 -3.01
N LYS A 244 5.14 23.39 -3.68
CA LYS A 244 5.07 24.55 -4.59
C LYS A 244 5.43 25.85 -3.91
N LYS A 245 5.09 26.03 -2.63
CA LYS A 245 5.38 27.25 -1.87
C LYS A 245 6.80 27.28 -1.27
N GLY A 246 7.71 26.43 -1.74
CA GLY A 246 9.13 26.48 -1.38
C GLY A 246 9.47 25.86 -0.02
N MET A 247 8.56 25.05 0.54
CA MET A 247 8.79 24.31 1.77
C MET A 247 9.54 23.01 1.45
N VAL A 248 10.42 22.60 2.36
CA VAL A 248 11.11 21.31 2.34
C VAL A 248 10.94 20.61 3.69
N LYS A 249 10.74 19.29 3.68
CA LYS A 249 10.68 18.48 4.91
C LYS A 249 11.48 17.20 4.74
N LYS A 250 12.25 16.84 5.77
CA LYS A 250 12.92 15.53 5.92
C LYS A 250 12.15 14.71 6.96
N THR A 251 11.74 13.50 6.62
CA THR A 251 11.02 12.58 7.53
C THR A 251 11.67 11.20 7.52
N SER A 252 11.86 10.59 8.68
CA SER A 252 12.37 9.21 8.79
C SER A 252 11.40 8.23 8.12
N LEU A 253 11.92 7.23 7.42
CA LEU A 253 11.11 6.18 6.81
C LEU A 253 10.28 5.42 7.87
N VAL A 254 10.78 5.29 9.10
CA VAL A 254 10.09 4.60 10.21
C VAL A 254 8.78 5.26 10.60
N GLU A 255 8.57 6.55 10.32
CA GLU A 255 7.27 7.21 10.52
C GLU A 255 6.13 6.62 9.66
N PHE A 256 6.49 5.84 8.64
CA PHE A 256 5.58 5.15 7.74
C PHE A 256 5.43 3.65 8.07
N ASP A 257 6.08 3.16 9.12
CA ASP A 257 5.82 1.83 9.68
C ASP A 257 4.52 1.83 10.51
N GLY A 258 3.79 0.72 10.47
CA GLY A 258 2.49 0.58 11.17
C GLY A 258 1.35 0.11 10.27
N ASN A 259 0.22 -0.27 10.86
CA ASN A 259 -0.89 -0.87 10.11
C ASN A 259 -1.91 0.19 9.68
N TYR A 260 -1.83 0.64 8.43
CA TYR A 260 -2.76 1.60 7.83
C TYR A 260 -2.87 1.37 6.32
N SER A 261 -4.03 1.70 5.74
CA SER A 261 -4.21 1.79 4.28
C SER A 261 -3.88 3.18 3.74
N SER A 262 -4.21 4.23 4.50
CA SER A 262 -3.93 5.62 4.19
C SER A 262 -3.62 6.42 5.45
N GLN A 263 -2.71 7.40 5.35
CA GLN A 263 -2.46 8.40 6.39
C GLN A 263 -1.87 9.68 5.81
N LEU A 264 -1.75 10.73 6.64
CA LEU A 264 -1.02 11.95 6.26
C LEU A 264 0.49 11.70 6.21
N SER A 265 1.14 12.14 5.14
CA SER A 265 2.59 12.21 4.98
C SER A 265 3.13 13.63 5.16
N TYR A 266 2.29 14.64 4.95
CA TYR A 266 2.67 16.05 5.04
C TYR A 266 1.49 16.93 5.47
N LYS A 267 1.76 17.98 6.26
CA LYS A 267 0.75 18.99 6.64
C LYS A 267 1.12 20.33 6.03
N PHE A 268 0.30 20.87 5.15
CA PHE A 268 0.57 22.16 4.52
C PHE A 268 0.48 23.33 5.49
N LYS A 269 1.42 24.28 5.35
CA LYS A 269 1.44 25.54 6.10
C LYS A 269 0.61 26.63 5.40
N TYR A 270 0.58 26.59 4.07
CA TYR A 270 -0.06 27.59 3.24
C TYR A 270 -1.25 26.99 2.50
N ASP A 271 -2.29 27.78 2.29
CA ASP A 271 -3.43 27.39 1.48
C ASP A 271 -3.04 27.21 0.01
N ASN A 272 -3.69 26.27 -0.66
CA ASN A 272 -3.43 25.92 -2.06
C ASN A 272 -1.98 25.53 -2.37
N ASP A 273 -1.23 25.08 -1.36
CA ASP A 273 0.07 24.43 -1.55
C ASP A 273 -0.14 22.94 -1.89
N GLU A 274 0.82 22.36 -2.60
CA GLU A 274 0.82 20.93 -2.89
C GLU A 274 2.25 20.40 -2.94
N LEU A 275 2.42 19.11 -2.67
CA LEU A 275 3.68 18.43 -2.87
C LEU A 275 3.94 18.28 -4.38
N ILE A 276 5.11 18.73 -4.82
CA ILE A 276 5.58 18.57 -6.20
C ILE A 276 6.51 17.37 -6.35
N SER A 277 7.16 16.96 -5.26
CA SER A 277 8.08 15.83 -5.26
C SER A 277 8.22 15.20 -3.87
N ALA A 278 8.45 13.89 -3.86
CA ALA A 278 8.88 13.13 -2.70
C ALA A 278 10.07 12.25 -3.12
N GLU A 279 11.19 12.35 -2.40
CA GLU A 279 12.44 11.66 -2.75
C GLU A 279 12.96 10.84 -1.57
N MET A 280 13.33 9.59 -1.82
CA MET A 280 13.91 8.71 -0.79
C MET A 280 15.42 8.68 -0.91
N TYR A 281 16.09 8.81 0.23
CA TYR A 281 17.54 8.76 0.30
C TYR A 281 18.02 7.99 1.54
N ASN A 282 19.03 7.16 1.35
CA ASN A 282 19.51 6.20 2.36
C ASN A 282 20.70 6.72 3.17
N ASN A 283 21.00 8.01 3.09
CA ASN A 283 22.09 8.64 3.82
C ASN A 283 21.60 9.93 4.48
N ASN A 284 22.29 10.33 5.54
CA ASN A 284 21.96 11.52 6.31
C ASN A 284 22.37 12.82 5.59
N VAL A 285 23.39 12.74 4.75
CA VAL A 285 24.04 13.91 4.14
C VAL A 285 23.86 13.86 2.63
N ALA A 286 23.18 14.87 2.10
CA ALA A 286 22.94 15.08 0.68
C ALA A 286 22.94 16.58 0.39
N GLU A 287 23.00 16.93 -0.88
CA GLU A 287 22.65 18.27 -1.33
C GLU A 287 21.20 18.28 -1.79
N ILE A 288 20.57 19.45 -1.70
CA ILE A 288 19.19 19.67 -2.12
C ILE A 288 19.21 20.73 -3.21
N VAL A 289 18.54 20.47 -4.33
CA VAL A 289 18.31 21.46 -5.38
C VAL A 289 16.84 21.74 -5.53
N ILE A 290 16.48 23.01 -5.58
CA ILE A 290 15.12 23.50 -5.81
C ILE A 290 15.14 24.52 -6.93
N ILE A 291 14.22 24.39 -7.89
CA ILE A 291 14.10 25.30 -9.04
C ILE A 291 12.65 25.77 -9.17
N THR A 292 12.52 27.07 -9.44
CA THR A 292 11.24 27.76 -9.58
C THR A 292 10.87 27.98 -11.03
N LYS A 293 9.58 28.22 -11.30
CA LYS A 293 9.08 28.50 -12.64
C LYS A 293 9.62 29.81 -13.25
N LYS A 294 10.09 30.75 -12.42
CA LYS A 294 10.77 31.98 -12.89
C LYS A 294 12.28 31.82 -13.08
N GLY A 295 12.80 30.59 -13.08
CA GLY A 295 14.22 30.33 -13.35
C GLY A 295 15.15 30.70 -12.21
N MET A 296 14.65 30.69 -10.97
CA MET A 296 15.49 30.79 -9.78
C MET A 296 15.88 29.39 -9.32
N GLY A 297 17.16 29.18 -8.99
CA GLY A 297 17.68 27.93 -8.45
C GLY A 297 18.38 28.15 -7.11
N ILE A 298 18.19 27.22 -6.17
CA ILE A 298 18.95 27.19 -4.91
C ILE A 298 19.50 25.78 -4.68
N LYS A 299 20.76 25.71 -4.20
CA LYS A 299 21.42 24.47 -3.78
C LYS A 299 21.93 24.62 -2.35
N PHE A 300 21.62 23.68 -1.47
CA PHE A 300 22.03 23.72 -0.05
C PHE A 300 22.17 22.32 0.56
N SER A 301 22.94 22.18 1.64
CA SER A 301 23.11 20.89 2.35
C SER A 301 21.82 20.47 3.08
N SER A 302 21.47 19.18 2.99
CA SER A 302 20.34 18.54 3.68
C SER A 302 20.46 18.60 5.20
N GLU A 303 21.66 18.78 5.74
CA GLU A 303 21.91 18.93 7.18
C GLU A 303 21.22 20.18 7.76
N ASN A 304 20.90 21.16 6.91
CA ASN A 304 20.13 22.33 7.31
C ASN A 304 18.63 22.04 7.52
N ILE A 305 18.19 20.80 7.27
CA ILE A 305 16.80 20.34 7.44
C ILE A 305 16.76 19.31 8.57
N ASN A 306 16.17 19.70 9.69
CA ASN A 306 15.91 18.76 10.79
C ASN A 306 14.94 17.67 10.35
N THR A 307 15.16 16.44 10.85
CA THR A 307 14.20 15.35 10.71
C THR A 307 12.93 15.69 11.50
N MET A 308 11.77 15.55 10.87
CA MET A 308 10.46 15.86 11.44
C MET A 308 9.47 14.73 11.19
N GLY A 309 8.45 14.65 12.05
CA GLY A 309 7.36 13.69 11.91
C GLY A 309 6.44 13.94 10.70
N LYS A 310 5.59 12.96 10.42
CA LYS A 310 4.66 12.98 9.27
C LYS A 310 3.67 14.17 9.27
N VAL A 311 3.25 14.68 10.43
CA VAL A 311 2.27 15.79 10.54
C VAL A 311 2.91 17.19 10.57
N ALA A 312 4.23 17.29 10.34
CA ALA A 312 4.91 18.58 10.28
C ALA A 312 4.86 19.20 8.87
N SER A 313 5.00 20.53 8.82
CA SER A 313 5.04 21.34 7.58
C SER A 313 6.45 21.60 7.04
N GLY A 314 7.51 21.14 7.71
CA GLY A 314 8.87 21.40 7.27
C GLY A 314 9.36 22.84 7.45
N VAL A 315 10.41 23.20 6.74
CA VAL A 315 11.12 24.49 6.80
C VAL A 315 11.23 25.12 5.42
N THR A 316 11.47 26.43 5.34
CA THR A 316 11.65 27.11 4.06
C THR A 316 12.95 26.61 3.40
N GLY A 317 12.81 26.00 2.22
CA GLY A 317 13.92 25.60 1.35
C GLY A 317 14.35 26.75 0.46
N ILE A 318 13.40 27.38 -0.24
CA ILE A 318 13.61 28.57 -1.08
C ILE A 318 12.61 29.67 -0.71
N SER A 319 13.06 30.92 -0.67
CA SER A 319 12.19 32.09 -0.52
C SER A 319 11.71 32.56 -1.89
N LEU A 320 10.39 32.53 -2.09
CA LEU A 320 9.76 32.85 -3.38
C LEU A 320 9.39 34.33 -3.47
N LYS A 321 9.55 34.90 -4.66
CA LYS A 321 8.94 36.19 -5.01
C LYS A 321 7.46 36.00 -5.34
N GLU A 322 6.72 37.10 -5.39
CA GLU A 322 5.32 37.07 -5.82
C GLU A 322 5.15 36.38 -7.17
N ASN A 323 4.09 35.57 -7.29
CA ASN A 323 3.73 34.77 -8.46
C ASN A 323 4.82 33.78 -8.92
N ASP A 324 5.80 33.45 -8.08
CA ASP A 324 6.75 32.37 -8.32
C ASP A 324 6.37 31.11 -7.54
N GLU A 325 6.71 29.94 -8.07
CA GLU A 325 6.40 28.64 -7.48
C GLU A 325 7.51 27.65 -7.81
N VAL A 326 7.75 26.73 -6.88
CA VAL A 326 8.65 25.60 -7.12
C VAL A 326 8.01 24.62 -8.08
N ILE A 327 8.78 24.21 -9.09
CA ILE A 327 8.39 23.20 -10.07
C ILE A 327 9.29 21.96 -10.02
N TYR A 328 10.42 22.04 -9.32
CA TYR A 328 11.39 20.96 -9.23
C TYR A 328 12.12 20.99 -7.89
N GLY A 329 12.21 19.83 -7.28
CA GLY A 329 12.91 19.60 -6.02
C GLY A 329 13.48 18.19 -6.02
N LYS A 330 14.79 18.08 -5.89
CA LYS A 330 15.52 16.81 -5.92
C LYS A 330 16.65 16.79 -4.89
N ILE A 331 17.05 15.57 -4.55
CA ILE A 331 18.21 15.27 -3.74
C ILE A 331 19.38 14.98 -4.68
N ILE A 332 20.52 15.63 -4.41
CA ILE A 332 21.80 15.39 -5.06
C ILE A 332 22.64 14.53 -4.12
N ALA A 333 23.06 13.35 -4.57
CA ALA A 333 23.93 12.47 -3.81
C ALA A 333 25.38 12.99 -3.79
N ILE A 334 25.98 13.07 -2.61
CA ILE A 334 27.37 13.55 -2.43
C ILE A 334 28.38 12.40 -2.46
N GLN A 335 27.97 11.18 -2.09
CA GLN A 335 28.83 10.00 -2.10
C GLN A 335 28.47 9.09 -3.27
N TYR A 336 29.48 8.73 -4.07
CA TYR A 336 29.38 7.68 -5.07
C TYR A 336 29.57 6.33 -4.38
N GLY A 337 28.52 5.50 -4.39
CA GLY A 337 28.56 4.13 -3.91
C GLY A 337 27.62 3.25 -4.73
N GLU A 338 27.79 1.93 -4.64
CA GLU A 338 26.93 0.95 -5.32
C GLU A 338 25.47 1.02 -4.85
N ASP A 339 25.21 1.60 -3.66
CA ASP A 339 23.88 1.85 -3.06
C ASP A 339 23.31 3.25 -3.33
N LEU A 340 23.70 3.90 -4.43
CA LEU A 340 22.95 5.06 -4.92
C LEU A 340 21.53 4.61 -5.28
N ASN A 341 20.54 4.99 -4.47
CA ASN A 341 19.12 4.79 -4.81
C ASN A 341 18.89 5.23 -6.26
N GLU A 342 18.05 4.50 -7.00
CA GLU A 342 17.64 4.76 -8.39
C GLU A 342 16.96 6.14 -8.61
N LEU A 343 17.04 7.11 -7.69
CA LEU A 343 16.24 8.34 -7.68
C LEU A 343 17.01 9.61 -7.30
N ALA A 344 18.19 9.49 -6.68
CA ALA A 344 19.04 10.65 -6.41
C ALA A 344 19.80 11.04 -7.69
N ILE A 345 19.92 12.34 -7.93
CA ILE A 345 20.73 12.86 -9.04
C ILE A 345 22.16 13.10 -8.54
N THR A 346 23.12 13.18 -9.45
CA THR A 346 24.52 13.48 -9.11
C THR A 346 24.85 14.92 -9.47
N SER A 347 25.94 15.46 -8.92
CA SER A 347 26.41 16.81 -9.26
C SER A 347 26.76 16.96 -10.75
N ASN A 348 27.19 15.87 -11.39
CA ASN A 348 27.50 15.80 -12.81
C ASN A 348 26.27 15.69 -13.71
N ASP A 349 25.07 15.48 -13.15
CA ASP A 349 23.86 15.40 -13.95
C ASP A 349 23.49 16.79 -14.47
N LYS A 350 22.84 16.79 -15.64
CA LYS A 350 22.36 17.99 -16.30
C LYS A 350 20.85 18.05 -16.23
N ILE A 351 20.32 19.25 -16.24
CA ILE A 351 18.88 19.46 -16.36
C ILE A 351 18.57 20.32 -17.57
N ILE A 352 17.51 19.96 -18.28
CA ILE A 352 16.98 20.72 -19.41
C ILE A 352 15.71 21.42 -18.94
N LEU A 353 15.77 22.75 -18.89
CA LEU A 353 14.65 23.62 -18.59
C LEU A 353 13.85 23.84 -19.88
N VAL A 354 12.55 23.57 -19.86
CA VAL A 354 11.65 23.83 -21.00
C VAL A 354 10.62 24.88 -20.60
N SER A 355 10.63 26.00 -21.31
CA SER A 355 9.69 27.11 -21.09
C SER A 355 8.33 26.86 -21.73
N LYS A 356 7.33 27.68 -21.36
CA LYS A 356 6.00 27.67 -21.98
C LYS A 356 6.09 27.98 -23.48
N ASN A 357 7.04 28.81 -23.88
CA ASN A 357 7.33 29.11 -25.28
C ASN A 357 8.18 28.04 -25.98
N LYS A 358 8.42 26.90 -25.32
CA LYS A 358 9.21 25.76 -25.80
C LYS A 358 10.70 26.07 -25.99
N GLU A 359 11.19 27.15 -25.38
CA GLU A 359 12.62 27.39 -25.30
C GLU A 359 13.26 26.37 -24.38
N LYS A 360 14.43 25.86 -24.78
CA LYS A 360 15.19 24.87 -24.01
C LYS A 360 16.51 25.45 -23.58
N LYS A 361 16.87 25.24 -22.32
CA LYS A 361 18.20 25.56 -21.81
C LYS A 361 18.72 24.42 -20.95
N GLU A 362 19.94 24.01 -21.26
CA GLU A 362 20.70 23.05 -20.46
C GLU A 362 21.43 23.79 -19.34
N VAL A 363 21.35 23.26 -18.13
CA VAL A 363 22.03 23.79 -16.95
C VAL A 363 22.71 22.63 -16.23
N ASP A 364 24.01 22.77 -15.96
CA ASP A 364 24.75 21.82 -15.16
C ASP A 364 24.41 22.04 -13.67
N ILE A 365 24.13 20.97 -12.92
CA ILE A 365 23.76 21.09 -11.50
C ILE A 365 24.91 21.67 -10.66
N GLU A 366 26.14 21.42 -11.08
CA GLU A 366 27.35 21.99 -10.49
C GLU A 366 27.39 23.52 -10.56
N ASP A 367 26.85 24.14 -11.61
CA ASP A 367 26.82 25.60 -11.77
C ASP A 367 25.92 26.30 -10.74
N ILE A 368 24.96 25.59 -10.17
CA ILE A 368 24.11 26.12 -9.11
C ILE A 368 24.92 26.18 -7.81
N LYS A 369 25.33 27.38 -7.39
CA LYS A 369 26.19 27.56 -6.22
C LYS A 369 25.53 27.08 -4.93
N LEU A 370 26.30 26.35 -4.13
CA LEU A 370 25.94 25.98 -2.76
C LEU A 370 25.80 27.24 -1.90
N GLN A 371 24.69 27.33 -1.17
CA GLN A 371 24.36 28.45 -0.29
C GLN A 371 23.50 27.97 0.90
N ASN A 372 23.13 28.88 1.79
CA ASN A 372 22.20 28.57 2.88
C ASN A 372 20.76 28.43 2.37
N ARG A 373 19.98 27.55 3.00
CA ARG A 373 18.52 27.44 2.72
C ARG A 373 17.79 28.74 3.01
N ALA A 374 16.56 28.84 2.51
CA ALA A 374 15.67 30.01 2.63
C ALA A 374 16.17 31.29 1.95
N GLY A 375 17.26 31.22 1.16
CA GLY A 375 17.64 32.27 0.23
C GLY A 375 16.66 32.41 -0.93
N LYS A 376 16.79 33.49 -1.70
CA LYS A 376 16.01 33.70 -2.95
C LYS A 376 16.50 32.85 -4.12
N GLY A 377 17.63 32.16 -3.97
CA GLY A 377 18.32 31.47 -5.05
C GLY A 377 19.04 32.43 -6.00
N SER A 378 19.78 31.86 -6.93
CA SER A 378 20.43 32.56 -8.04
C SER A 378 19.60 32.39 -9.32
N ASN A 379 19.65 33.37 -10.20
CA ASN A 379 19.05 33.25 -11.52
C ASN A 379 19.88 32.24 -12.36
N ILE A 380 19.25 31.13 -12.76
CA ILE A 380 19.87 30.09 -13.61
C ILE A 380 19.48 30.27 -15.09
N ILE A 381 18.39 30.99 -15.37
CA ILE A 381 17.94 31.36 -16.72
C ILE A 381 17.21 32.70 -16.71
N THR A 382 17.59 33.59 -17.62
CA THR A 382 16.82 34.79 -17.90
C THR A 382 15.61 34.42 -18.74
N ILE A 383 14.41 34.59 -18.18
CA ILE A 383 13.14 34.33 -18.85
C ILE A 383 12.47 35.69 -19.14
N ALA A 384 11.80 35.79 -20.28
CA ALA A 384 10.97 36.96 -20.59
C ALA A 384 9.84 37.12 -19.56
N LEU A 385 9.32 38.33 -19.38
CA LEU A 385 8.32 38.66 -18.35
C LEU A 385 7.06 37.78 -18.40
N ASP A 386 6.64 37.33 -19.59
CA ASP A 386 5.42 36.55 -19.82
C ASP A 386 5.66 35.05 -20.02
N ASP A 387 6.90 34.58 -19.88
CA ASP A 387 7.27 33.17 -20.02
C ASP A 387 7.60 32.57 -18.63
N GLU A 388 7.44 31.25 -18.52
CA GLU A 388 7.72 30.51 -17.29
C GLU A 388 8.16 29.08 -17.65
N ILE A 389 9.03 28.50 -16.83
CA ILE A 389 9.44 27.11 -16.97
C ILE A 389 8.24 26.22 -16.67
N LYS A 390 7.92 25.32 -17.60
CA LYS A 390 6.81 24.38 -17.50
C LYS A 390 7.27 22.97 -17.14
N GLU A 391 8.45 22.59 -17.59
CA GLU A 391 8.96 21.24 -17.45
C GLU A 391 10.49 21.29 -17.22
N ILE A 392 10.97 20.37 -16.38
CA ILE A 392 12.40 20.14 -16.18
C ILE A 392 12.65 18.66 -16.45
N ILE A 393 13.55 18.39 -17.38
CA ILE A 393 13.92 17.03 -17.81
C ILE A 393 15.34 16.76 -17.28
N LEU A 394 15.53 15.58 -16.70
CA LEU A 394 16.84 15.05 -16.29
C LEU A 394 17.43 14.19 -17.41
#